data_AF-A0A1R4KZ81-F1
#
_entry.id   AF-A0A1R4KZ81-F1
#
_cell.length_a   1.000
_cell.length_b   1.000
_cell.length_c   1.000
_cell.angle_alpha   90.00
_cell.angle_beta   90.00
_cell.angle_gamma   90.00
#
_symmetry.space_group_name_H-M   'P 1'
#
loop_
_entity.id
_entity.type
_entity.pdbx_description
1 polymer ?
#
loop_
_entity_poly.entity_id
_entity_poly.type
_entity_poly.pdbx_seq_one_letter_code
_entity_poly.pdbx_strand_id
1 'polypeptide(L)'
;MKGSTELRNDIYRNDNIAKVTLLDKFLERLSSQKRNKKINQLAKKSTTIRHWLEGPAYERYLLDTYVFLNEELHVHLEELKSDNNELTDEIDNFLAIVKKLQGKHSDRFELSLQQLNRLIKEEVQFFNATVQEIFPSYFELFRSDGIEYDMYVGQSITPTQKYNTSFLHEIRKQQIISMARIARRAAREAETLPIHMQVTLLMFVHGSPIDISFREDERRFDVEGGYNIRYQMVKKRIDKARIKTSGERLVSPNTIAIVFQGSVLEEEITKLLSQVAAEGYVKTDFSFSTLEEIKGVSDLRAVRAEVLLDQIETLT
;
A
#
# COMPACT_ATOMS: atom_id res chain seq x y z
N MET A 1 -2.81 -0.24 1.83
CA MET A 1 -3.97 0.69 1.79
C MET A 1 -4.85 0.29 0.62
N LYS A 2 -6.17 0.54 0.67
CA LYS A 2 -7.08 0.10 -0.39
C LYS A 2 -6.77 0.83 -1.71
N GLY A 3 -6.43 0.07 -2.76
CA GLY A 3 -6.25 0.61 -4.11
C GLY A 3 -5.14 1.65 -4.26
N SER A 4 -4.16 1.70 -3.35
CA SER A 4 -3.14 2.77 -3.34
C SER A 4 -2.31 2.82 -4.62
N THR A 5 -2.02 1.67 -5.24
CA THR A 5 -1.27 1.61 -6.49
C THR A 5 -2.06 2.23 -7.65
N GLU A 6 -3.35 1.88 -7.78
CA GLU A 6 -4.24 2.44 -8.81
C GLU A 6 -4.43 3.95 -8.61
N LEU A 7 -4.71 4.36 -7.37
CA LEU A 7 -4.85 5.77 -6.99
C LEU A 7 -3.57 6.56 -7.26
N ARG A 8 -2.41 6.00 -6.94
CA ARG A 8 -1.11 6.61 -7.22
C ARG A 8 -0.96 6.85 -8.72
N ASN A 9 -1.19 5.82 -9.54
CA ASN A 9 -1.03 5.92 -10.99
C ASN A 9 -1.99 6.97 -11.59
N ASP A 10 -3.25 7.01 -11.14
CA ASP A 10 -4.23 8.00 -11.57
C ASP A 10 -3.83 9.44 -11.20
N ILE A 11 -3.26 9.64 -10.02
CA ILE A 11 -2.78 10.96 -9.57
C ILE A 11 -1.62 11.43 -10.44
N TYR A 12 -0.61 10.59 -10.68
CA TYR A 12 0.50 10.94 -11.57
C TYR A 12 0.03 11.22 -12.99
N ARG A 13 -0.93 10.42 -13.49
CA ARG A 13 -1.55 10.62 -14.80
C ARG A 13 -2.23 11.99 -14.88
N ASN A 14 -3.02 12.37 -13.89
CA ASN A 14 -3.73 13.65 -13.85
C ASN A 14 -2.78 14.85 -13.75
N ASP A 15 -1.73 14.77 -12.93
CA ASP A 15 -0.69 15.82 -12.85
C ASP A 15 0.00 16.00 -14.21
N ASN A 16 0.30 14.91 -14.92
CA ASN A 16 0.89 14.97 -16.26
C ASN A 16 -0.09 15.54 -17.31
N ILE A 17 -1.38 15.19 -17.25
CA ILE A 17 -2.41 15.78 -18.13
C ILE A 17 -2.51 17.30 -17.91
N ALA A 18 -2.43 17.76 -16.67
CA ALA A 18 -2.43 19.19 -16.36
C ALA A 18 -1.22 19.91 -16.96
N LYS A 19 -0.02 19.32 -16.86
CA LYS A 19 1.21 19.85 -17.50
C LYS A 19 1.08 19.92 -19.02
N VAL A 20 0.62 18.85 -19.65
CA VAL A 20 0.43 18.81 -21.12
C VAL A 20 -0.63 19.81 -21.57
N THR A 21 -1.69 20.00 -20.80
CA THR A 21 -2.72 21.01 -21.10
C THR A 21 -2.20 22.44 -21.04
N LEU A 22 -1.26 22.72 -20.14
CA LEU A 22 -0.56 24.01 -20.16
C LEU A 22 0.38 24.13 -21.34
N LEU A 23 1.10 23.06 -21.67
CA LEU A 23 2.01 23.04 -22.82
C LEU A 23 1.23 23.33 -24.11
N ASP A 24 0.08 22.69 -24.31
CA ASP A 24 -0.77 22.92 -25.48
C ASP A 24 -1.24 24.38 -25.56
N LYS A 25 -1.75 24.95 -24.45
CA LYS A 25 -2.15 26.37 -24.40
C LYS A 25 -0.99 27.33 -24.66
N PHE A 26 0.20 26.99 -24.17
CA PHE A 26 1.41 27.76 -24.42
C PHE A 26 1.77 27.73 -25.92
N LEU A 27 1.81 26.54 -26.53
CA LEU A 27 2.11 26.37 -27.95
C LEU A 27 1.03 26.99 -28.86
N GLU A 28 -0.24 27.01 -28.44
CA GLU A 28 -1.33 27.71 -29.14
C GLU A 28 -1.13 29.24 -29.15
N ARG A 29 -0.60 29.83 -28.07
CA ARG A 29 -0.27 31.27 -28.06
C ARG A 29 0.86 31.62 -29.01
N LEU A 30 1.81 30.70 -29.17
CA LEU A 30 2.89 30.80 -30.14
C LEU A 30 2.44 30.51 -31.59
N SER A 31 1.14 30.30 -31.84
CA SER A 31 0.59 29.97 -33.16
C SER A 31 0.79 31.04 -34.22
N SER A 32 1.03 32.30 -33.84
CA SER A 32 1.46 33.37 -34.75
C SER A 32 2.85 33.09 -35.36
N GLN A 33 3.68 32.29 -34.68
CA GLN A 33 5.01 31.86 -35.12
C GLN A 33 5.03 30.47 -35.77
N LYS A 34 3.88 30.00 -36.30
CA LYS A 34 3.67 28.67 -36.93
C LYS A 34 4.71 28.20 -37.96
N ARG A 35 5.59 29.07 -38.46
CA ARG A 35 6.70 28.71 -39.37
C ARG A 35 7.93 28.16 -38.65
N ASN A 36 8.01 28.24 -37.32
CA ASN A 36 9.11 27.68 -36.56
C ASN A 36 9.01 26.15 -36.47
N LYS A 37 10.02 25.44 -37.01
CA LYS A 37 10.07 23.96 -37.03
C LYS A 37 10.07 23.35 -35.62
N LYS A 38 10.74 23.99 -34.65
CA LYS A 38 10.85 23.50 -33.27
C LYS A 38 9.50 23.56 -32.54
N ILE A 39 8.76 24.66 -32.69
CA ILE A 39 7.40 24.81 -32.13
C ILE A 39 6.47 23.72 -32.68
N ASN A 40 6.54 23.45 -33.99
CA ASN A 40 5.74 22.39 -34.61
C ASN A 40 6.13 20.99 -34.12
N GLN A 41 7.41 20.72 -33.87
CA GLN A 41 7.87 19.45 -33.30
C GLN A 41 7.36 19.26 -31.86
N LEU A 42 7.46 20.30 -31.01
CA LEU A 42 6.92 20.28 -29.66
C LEU A 42 5.41 20.08 -29.65
N ALA A 43 4.66 20.74 -30.53
CA ALA A 43 3.20 20.57 -30.64
C ALA A 43 2.81 19.13 -31.00
N LYS A 44 3.53 18.51 -31.95
CA LYS A 44 3.33 17.10 -32.29
C LYS A 44 3.62 16.19 -31.10
N LYS A 45 4.75 16.40 -30.42
CA LYS A 45 5.15 15.59 -29.25
C LYS A 45 4.17 15.75 -28.08
N SER A 46 3.69 16.98 -27.82
CA SER A 46 2.64 17.26 -26.82
C SER A 46 1.35 16.52 -27.14
N THR A 47 0.92 16.54 -28.41
CA THR A 47 -0.27 15.79 -28.87
C THR A 47 -0.10 14.28 -28.69
N THR A 48 1.07 13.74 -29.02
CA THR A 48 1.39 12.32 -28.83
C THR A 48 1.30 11.93 -27.35
N ILE A 49 1.88 12.73 -26.46
CA ILE A 49 1.88 12.45 -25.02
C ILE A 49 0.48 12.59 -24.44
N ARG A 50 -0.30 13.59 -24.86
CA ARG A 50 -1.72 13.69 -24.52
C ARG A 50 -2.46 12.41 -24.88
N HIS A 51 -2.28 11.92 -26.11
CA HIS A 51 -2.92 10.69 -26.56
C HIS A 51 -2.51 9.48 -25.71
N TRP A 52 -1.23 9.36 -25.35
CA TRP A 52 -0.75 8.30 -24.46
C TRP A 52 -1.39 8.38 -23.08
N LEU A 53 -1.41 9.57 -22.47
CA LEU A 53 -1.99 9.80 -21.15
C LEU A 53 -3.50 9.56 -21.15
N GLU A 54 -4.23 10.00 -22.17
CA GLU A 54 -5.69 9.83 -22.25
C GLU A 54 -6.11 8.40 -22.65
N GLY A 55 -5.20 7.62 -23.23
CA GLY A 55 -5.44 6.25 -23.69
C GLY A 55 -5.49 5.19 -22.57
N PRO A 56 -6.07 4.00 -22.87
CA PRO A 56 -6.19 2.89 -21.91
C PRO A 56 -4.85 2.20 -21.59
N ALA A 57 -3.82 2.44 -22.41
CA ALA A 57 -2.48 1.85 -22.27
C ALA A 57 -1.44 2.85 -21.74
N TYR A 58 -1.87 3.90 -21.03
CA TYR A 58 -0.97 4.97 -20.57
C TYR A 58 0.21 4.46 -19.74
N GLU A 59 0.02 3.39 -18.96
CA GLU A 59 1.07 2.78 -18.13
C GLU A 59 2.32 2.40 -18.94
N ARG A 60 2.13 1.99 -20.20
CA ARG A 60 3.22 1.65 -21.13
C ARG A 60 4.12 2.85 -21.44
N TYR A 61 3.58 4.05 -21.39
CA TYR A 61 4.22 5.29 -21.82
C TYR A 61 4.63 6.18 -20.63
N LEU A 62 4.56 5.68 -19.40
CA LEU A 62 4.92 6.46 -18.20
C LEU A 62 6.36 6.95 -18.26
N LEU A 63 7.30 6.09 -18.66
CA LEU A 63 8.71 6.46 -18.78
C LEU A 63 8.92 7.51 -19.88
N ASP A 64 8.37 7.29 -21.08
CA ASP A 64 8.49 8.23 -22.18
C ASP A 64 7.87 9.60 -21.85
N THR A 65 6.73 9.59 -21.14
CA THR A 65 6.07 10.82 -20.67
C THR A 65 6.91 11.53 -19.62
N TYR A 66 7.52 10.78 -18.69
CA TYR A 66 8.38 11.34 -17.66
C TYR A 66 9.62 12.00 -18.28
N VAL A 67 10.32 11.29 -19.17
CA VAL A 67 11.53 11.79 -19.85
C VAL A 67 11.20 13.06 -20.62
N PHE A 68 10.12 13.07 -21.40
CA PHE A 68 9.76 14.29 -22.13
C PHE A 68 9.42 15.45 -21.20
N LEU A 69 8.49 15.25 -20.25
CA LEU A 69 7.96 16.36 -19.46
C LEU A 69 8.96 16.94 -18.45
N ASN A 70 9.90 16.13 -17.96
CA ASN A 70 10.83 16.54 -16.91
C ASN A 70 12.27 16.73 -17.40
N GLU A 71 12.68 16.10 -18.51
CA GLU A 71 14.05 16.18 -19.02
C GLU A 71 14.10 16.92 -20.37
N GLU A 72 13.39 16.44 -21.40
CA GLU A 72 13.50 16.98 -22.76
C GLU A 72 12.84 18.36 -22.92
N LEU A 73 11.69 18.58 -22.27
CA LEU A 73 10.89 19.79 -22.46
C LEU A 73 11.68 21.05 -22.07
N HIS A 74 12.44 21.01 -20.97
CA HIS A 74 13.25 22.15 -20.55
C HIS A 74 14.34 22.48 -21.59
N VAL A 75 15.04 21.45 -22.09
CA VAL A 75 16.07 21.62 -23.13
C VAL A 75 15.49 22.27 -24.38
N HIS A 76 14.34 21.78 -24.87
CA HIS A 76 13.69 22.36 -26.03
C HIS A 76 13.22 23.81 -25.84
N LEU A 77 12.80 24.18 -24.63
CA LEU A 77 12.40 25.55 -24.32
C LEU A 77 13.60 26.49 -24.23
N GLU A 78 14.72 26.06 -23.65
CA GLU A 78 15.97 26.85 -23.61
C GLU A 78 16.56 27.05 -25.01
N GLU A 79 16.47 26.04 -25.87
CA GLU A 79 16.84 26.18 -27.29
C GLU A 79 15.92 27.17 -28.03
N LEU A 80 14.61 27.15 -27.77
CA LEU A 80 13.66 28.10 -28.37
C LEU A 80 13.92 29.54 -27.92
N LYS A 81 14.27 29.72 -26.64
CA LYS A 81 14.65 31.00 -26.03
C LYS A 81 15.91 31.55 -26.68
N SER A 82 16.92 30.71 -26.87
CA SER A 82 18.19 31.08 -27.52
C SER A 82 18.00 31.50 -28.99
N ASP A 83 17.07 30.86 -29.70
CA ASP A 83 16.76 31.17 -31.10
C ASP A 83 15.84 32.41 -31.25
N ASN A 84 15.09 32.79 -30.21
CA ASN A 84 14.05 33.82 -30.28
C ASN A 84 13.97 34.62 -28.97
N ASN A 85 14.82 35.65 -28.84
CA ASN A 85 14.85 36.48 -27.64
C ASN A 85 13.49 37.10 -27.26
N GLU A 86 12.61 37.35 -28.23
CA GLU A 86 11.25 37.87 -28.01
C GLU A 86 10.33 36.92 -27.23
N LEU A 87 10.62 35.62 -27.22
CA LEU A 87 9.83 34.60 -26.52
C LEU A 87 10.29 34.33 -25.08
N THR A 88 11.37 35.00 -24.64
CA THR A 88 12.00 34.78 -23.34
C THR A 88 10.99 34.90 -22.18
N ASP A 89 10.27 36.01 -22.13
CA ASP A 89 9.34 36.28 -21.02
C ASP A 89 8.16 35.29 -20.99
N GLU A 90 7.68 34.87 -22.18
CA GLU A 90 6.60 33.90 -22.30
C GLU A 90 7.02 32.50 -21.85
N ILE A 91 8.23 32.08 -22.23
CA ILE A 91 8.84 30.81 -21.82
C ILE A 91 9.10 30.80 -20.31
N ASP A 92 9.69 31.88 -19.77
CA ASP A 92 10.02 31.96 -18.34
C ASP A 92 8.74 31.94 -17.48
N ASN A 93 7.69 32.63 -17.93
CA ASN A 93 6.39 32.58 -17.28
C ASN A 93 5.75 31.17 -17.35
N PHE A 94 5.83 30.50 -18.50
CA PHE A 94 5.38 29.11 -18.64
C PHE A 94 6.11 28.18 -17.67
N LEU A 95 7.44 28.22 -17.63
CA LEU A 95 8.27 27.41 -16.74
C LEU A 95 7.93 27.69 -15.26
N ALA A 96 7.69 28.94 -14.89
CA ALA A 96 7.28 29.31 -13.54
C ALA A 96 5.90 28.71 -13.17
N ILE A 97 4.95 28.67 -14.10
CA ILE A 97 3.63 28.06 -13.88
C ILE A 97 3.75 26.53 -13.77
N VAL A 98 4.52 25.89 -14.66
CA VAL A 98 4.76 24.43 -14.61
C VAL A 98 5.41 24.04 -13.29
N LYS A 99 6.43 24.78 -12.85
CA LYS A 99 7.10 24.56 -11.55
C LYS A 99 6.12 24.67 -10.37
N LYS A 100 5.18 25.61 -10.40
CA LYS A 100 4.15 25.73 -9.36
C LYS A 100 3.17 24.56 -9.35
N LEU A 101 2.92 23.92 -10.48
CA LEU A 101 2.02 22.77 -10.58
C LEU A 101 2.70 21.43 -10.36
N GLN A 102 4.02 21.40 -10.44
CA GLN A 102 4.80 20.20 -10.25
C GLN A 102 4.49 19.57 -8.90
N GLY A 103 3.99 18.34 -8.95
CA GLY A 103 3.80 17.49 -7.79
C GLY A 103 2.59 17.84 -6.92
N LYS A 104 1.72 18.81 -7.24
CA LYS A 104 0.65 19.19 -6.29
C LYS A 104 -0.25 18.04 -5.84
N HIS A 105 -0.63 17.13 -6.74
CA HIS A 105 -1.52 16.03 -6.36
C HIS A 105 -0.69 14.84 -5.86
N SER A 106 0.46 14.54 -6.47
CA SER A 106 1.38 13.52 -5.96
C SER A 106 1.92 13.83 -4.56
N ASP A 107 2.21 15.09 -4.24
CA ASP A 107 2.70 15.52 -2.93
C ASP A 107 1.62 15.36 -1.86
N ARG A 108 0.36 15.67 -2.18
CA ARG A 108 -0.78 15.42 -1.29
C ARG A 108 -1.00 13.93 -1.07
N PHE A 109 -0.84 13.11 -2.11
CA PHE A 109 -0.89 11.66 -2.01
C PHE A 109 0.21 11.13 -1.09
N GLU A 110 1.46 11.49 -1.37
CA GLU A 110 2.62 11.06 -0.59
C GLU A 110 2.55 11.54 0.85
N LEU A 111 2.06 12.76 1.10
CA LEU A 111 1.81 13.26 2.47
C LEU A 111 0.78 12.40 3.20
N SER A 112 -0.34 12.06 2.54
CA SER A 112 -1.38 11.21 3.14
C SER A 112 -0.86 9.80 3.40
N LEU A 113 -0.04 9.26 2.49
CA LEU A 113 0.58 7.95 2.60
C LEU A 113 1.59 7.90 3.75
N GLN A 114 2.38 8.97 3.91
CA GLN A 114 3.33 9.12 5.00
C GLN A 114 2.62 9.22 6.35
N GLN A 115 1.54 9.99 6.45
CA GLN A 115 0.75 10.12 7.68
C GLN A 115 0.19 8.78 8.14
N LEU A 116 -0.50 8.06 7.26
CA LEU A 116 -1.05 6.74 7.59
C LEU A 116 0.05 5.71 7.91
N ASN A 117 1.15 5.69 7.14
CA ASN A 117 2.25 4.78 7.43
C ASN A 117 2.93 5.07 8.77
N ARG A 118 3.04 6.35 9.16
CA ARG A 118 3.57 6.70 10.48
C ARG A 118 2.68 6.14 11.59
N LEU A 119 1.38 6.36 11.50
CA LEU A 119 0.38 5.83 12.44
C LEU A 119 0.47 4.31 12.55
N ILE A 120 0.49 3.59 11.42
CA ILE A 120 0.58 2.13 11.41
C ILE A 120 1.91 1.68 12.04
N LYS A 121 3.01 2.36 11.73
CA LYS A 121 4.34 2.03 12.28
C LYS A 121 4.37 2.15 13.80
N GLU A 122 3.79 3.22 14.35
CA GLU A 122 3.71 3.44 15.79
C GLU A 122 2.94 2.30 16.48
N GLU A 123 1.77 1.91 15.95
CA GLU A 123 1.00 0.78 16.49
C GLU A 123 1.74 -0.56 16.38
N VAL A 124 2.44 -0.80 15.26
CA VAL A 124 3.24 -2.02 15.06
C VAL A 124 4.44 -2.06 16.01
N GLN A 125 5.07 -0.91 16.29
CA GLN A 125 6.16 -0.81 17.27
C GLN A 125 5.65 -1.07 18.69
N PHE A 126 4.49 -0.52 19.05
CA PHE A 126 3.85 -0.81 20.33
C PHE A 126 3.52 -2.30 20.45
N PHE A 127 2.90 -2.89 19.42
CA PHE A 127 2.62 -4.33 19.36
C PHE A 127 3.88 -5.17 19.53
N ASN A 128 4.96 -4.85 18.81
CA ASN A 128 6.22 -5.57 18.96
C ASN A 128 6.75 -5.49 20.40
N ALA A 129 6.73 -4.32 21.05
CA ALA A 129 7.13 -4.20 22.45
C ALA A 129 6.28 -5.10 23.37
N THR A 130 4.95 -5.10 23.20
CA THR A 130 4.05 -6.01 23.93
C THR A 130 4.39 -7.48 23.69
N VAL A 131 4.71 -7.87 22.46
CA VAL A 131 5.12 -9.25 22.15
C VAL A 131 6.42 -9.61 22.86
N GLN A 132 7.43 -8.72 22.84
CA GLN A 132 8.71 -8.97 23.52
C GLN A 132 8.55 -9.18 25.03
N GLU A 133 7.55 -8.53 25.65
CA GLU A 133 7.20 -8.74 27.06
C GLU A 133 6.52 -10.10 27.31
N ILE A 134 5.70 -10.59 26.37
CA ILE A 134 5.04 -11.90 26.47
C ILE A 134 6.05 -13.04 26.29
N PHE A 135 6.80 -13.01 25.19
CA PHE A 135 7.86 -13.97 24.89
C PHE A 135 8.79 -13.40 23.81
N PRO A 136 10.13 -13.44 23.99
CA PRO A 136 11.01 -12.85 23.00
C PRO A 136 10.82 -13.48 21.61
N SER A 137 10.79 -12.63 20.60
CA SER A 137 10.47 -13.02 19.22
C SER A 137 11.35 -12.28 18.22
N TYR A 138 11.52 -12.86 17.03
CA TYR A 138 12.12 -12.17 15.91
C TYR A 138 11.03 -11.45 15.12
N PHE A 139 11.23 -10.17 14.85
CA PHE A 139 10.24 -9.30 14.20
C PHE A 139 10.91 -8.57 13.03
N GLU A 140 10.39 -8.74 11.82
CA GLU A 140 10.91 -8.13 10.59
C GLU A 140 9.84 -7.25 9.95
N LEU A 141 10.19 -6.00 9.64
CA LEU A 141 9.27 -4.99 9.12
C LEU A 141 9.59 -4.68 7.66
N PHE A 142 8.59 -4.78 6.79
CA PHE A 142 8.67 -4.44 5.38
C PHE A 142 7.82 -3.21 5.07
N ARG A 143 8.39 -2.26 4.33
CA ARG A 143 7.68 -1.04 3.90
C ARG A 143 7.56 -1.00 2.39
N SER A 144 6.33 -0.82 1.94
CA SER A 144 5.99 -0.47 0.56
C SER A 144 5.01 0.71 0.57
N ASP A 145 3.86 0.58 -0.11
CA ASP A 145 2.71 1.50 0.02
C ASP A 145 1.89 1.22 1.29
N GLY A 146 2.25 0.18 2.03
CA GLY A 146 1.76 -0.11 3.35
C GLY A 146 2.86 -0.65 4.24
N ILE A 147 2.45 -1.22 5.37
CA ILE A 147 3.33 -1.87 6.32
C ILE A 147 2.94 -3.35 6.38
N GLU A 148 3.95 -4.19 6.20
CA GLU A 148 3.89 -5.63 6.38
C GLU A 148 4.95 -6.01 7.41
N TYR A 149 4.73 -7.07 8.17
CA TYR A 149 5.76 -7.62 9.04
C TYR A 149 5.64 -9.13 9.12
N ASP A 150 6.79 -9.78 9.32
CA ASP A 150 6.87 -11.16 9.75
C ASP A 150 7.28 -11.20 11.22
N MET A 151 6.72 -12.17 11.94
CA MET A 151 7.05 -12.40 13.33
C MET A 151 7.19 -13.89 13.59
N TYR A 152 8.34 -14.27 14.15
CA TYR A 152 8.67 -15.65 14.46
C TYR A 152 8.87 -15.80 15.96
N VAL A 153 8.09 -16.70 16.56
CA VAL A 153 8.08 -16.97 17.99
C VAL A 153 8.14 -18.48 18.21
N GLY A 154 8.96 -18.92 19.15
CA GLY A 154 9.08 -20.34 19.47
C GLY A 154 10.37 -20.69 20.19
N GLN A 155 10.49 -21.95 20.59
CA GLN A 155 11.61 -22.44 21.37
C GLN A 155 12.97 -22.20 20.69
N SER A 156 13.03 -22.32 19.35
CA SER A 156 14.26 -22.12 18.57
C SER A 156 14.70 -20.65 18.48
N ILE A 157 13.77 -19.70 18.66
CA ILE A 157 14.07 -18.25 18.66
C ILE A 157 14.64 -17.82 20.01
N THR A 158 14.13 -18.39 21.10
CA THR A 158 14.57 -18.06 22.47
C THR A 158 14.89 -19.35 23.24
N PRO A 159 16.06 -19.96 22.97
CA PRO A 159 16.42 -21.26 23.56
C PRO A 159 16.61 -21.20 25.08
N THR A 160 16.82 -20.02 25.64
CA THR A 160 17.03 -19.80 27.08
C THR A 160 15.74 -19.69 27.89
N GLN A 161 14.58 -19.57 27.23
CA GLN A 161 13.28 -19.50 27.89
C GLN A 161 12.38 -20.65 27.41
N LYS A 162 11.63 -21.26 28.33
CA LYS A 162 10.74 -22.38 27.98
C LYS A 162 9.50 -21.86 27.26
N TYR A 163 9.31 -22.28 26.02
CA TYR A 163 8.13 -21.93 25.24
C TYR A 163 6.87 -22.67 25.72
N ASN A 164 5.72 -21.98 25.66
CA ASN A 164 4.38 -22.54 25.90
C ASN A 164 3.43 -21.97 24.83
N THR A 165 2.53 -22.80 24.31
CA THR A 165 1.52 -22.40 23.31
C THR A 165 0.57 -21.31 23.84
N SER A 166 0.41 -21.16 25.16
CA SER A 166 -0.34 -20.06 25.75
C SER A 166 0.21 -18.68 25.35
N PHE A 167 1.53 -18.55 25.16
CA PHE A 167 2.15 -17.30 24.70
C PHE A 167 1.70 -16.96 23.27
N LEU A 168 1.62 -17.96 22.39
CA LEU A 168 1.16 -17.76 21.02
C LEU A 168 -0.30 -17.30 20.95
N HIS A 169 -1.17 -17.84 21.82
CA HIS A 169 -2.55 -17.38 21.92
C HIS A 169 -2.63 -15.91 22.35
N GLU A 170 -1.87 -15.51 23.38
CA GLU A 170 -1.86 -14.12 23.84
C GLU A 170 -1.29 -13.17 22.78
N ILE A 171 -0.20 -13.56 22.12
CA ILE A 171 0.39 -12.79 21.01
C ILE A 171 -0.62 -12.59 19.88
N ARG A 172 -1.33 -13.64 19.46
CA ARG A 172 -2.37 -13.53 18.40
C ARG A 172 -3.51 -12.62 18.83
N LYS A 173 -3.95 -12.70 20.09
CA LYS A 173 -4.95 -11.78 20.64
C LYS A 173 -4.48 -10.33 20.54
N GLN A 174 -3.26 -10.03 21.02
CA GLN A 174 -2.67 -8.70 20.94
C GLN A 174 -2.49 -8.22 19.50
N GLN A 175 -2.22 -9.13 18.57
CA GLN A 175 -2.12 -8.81 17.15
C GLN A 175 -3.46 -8.32 16.59
N ILE A 176 -4.56 -9.02 16.88
CA ILE A 176 -5.91 -8.61 16.45
C ILE A 176 -6.28 -7.26 17.09
N ILE A 177 -5.95 -7.06 18.36
CA ILE A 177 -6.18 -5.79 19.06
C ILE A 177 -5.40 -4.65 18.39
N SER A 178 -4.11 -4.83 18.10
CA SER A 178 -3.28 -3.85 17.39
C SER A 178 -3.89 -3.49 16.02
N MET A 179 -4.35 -4.48 15.26
CA MET A 179 -5.04 -4.25 13.99
C MET A 179 -6.33 -3.43 14.18
N ALA A 180 -7.12 -3.70 15.21
CA ALA A 180 -8.32 -2.92 15.52
C ALA A 180 -7.98 -1.46 15.88
N ARG A 181 -6.92 -1.23 16.67
CA ARG A 181 -6.43 0.14 17.00
C ARG A 181 -5.96 0.88 15.75
N ILE A 182 -5.23 0.20 14.86
CA ILE A 182 -4.85 0.76 13.55
C ILE A 182 -6.09 1.20 12.77
N ALA A 183 -7.12 0.34 12.68
CA ALA A 183 -8.34 0.67 11.95
C ALA A 183 -9.06 1.90 12.54
N ARG A 184 -9.18 1.96 13.88
CA ARG A 184 -9.79 3.10 14.60
C ARG A 184 -9.05 4.40 14.36
N ARG A 185 -7.73 4.40 14.59
CA ARG A 185 -6.89 5.59 14.42
C ARG A 185 -6.92 6.05 12.95
N ALA A 186 -6.80 5.12 12.01
CA ALA A 186 -6.84 5.43 10.59
C ALA A 186 -8.21 6.00 10.15
N ALA A 187 -9.32 5.47 10.67
CA ALA A 187 -10.64 6.01 10.38
C ALA A 187 -10.80 7.46 10.89
N ARG A 188 -10.27 7.77 12.08
CA ARG A 188 -10.25 9.14 12.62
C ARG A 188 -9.36 10.08 11.80
N GLU A 189 -8.19 9.63 11.39
CA GLU A 189 -7.29 10.45 10.58
C GLU A 189 -7.79 10.67 9.15
N ALA A 190 -8.62 9.76 8.61
CA ALA A 190 -9.08 9.78 7.22
C ALA A 190 -9.79 11.08 6.82
N GLU A 191 -10.39 11.81 7.77
CA GLU A 191 -11.02 13.12 7.54
C GLU A 191 -10.00 14.27 7.40
N THR A 192 -8.81 14.10 7.96
CA THR A 192 -7.73 15.11 7.96
C THR A 192 -6.69 14.90 6.87
N LEU A 193 -6.71 13.75 6.20
CA LEU A 193 -5.76 13.43 5.14
C LEU A 193 -5.97 14.36 3.93
N PRO A 194 -4.87 14.87 3.33
CA PRO A 194 -4.95 15.62 2.07
C PRO A 194 -5.68 14.87 0.95
N ILE A 195 -5.55 13.55 0.91
CA ILE A 195 -6.31 12.64 0.04
C ILE A 195 -6.93 11.57 0.92
N HIS A 196 -8.25 11.44 0.84
CA HIS A 196 -8.98 10.45 1.60
C HIS A 196 -8.50 9.03 1.21
N MET A 197 -7.96 8.31 2.19
CA MET A 197 -7.47 6.95 2.03
C MET A 197 -7.93 6.08 3.19
N GLN A 198 -8.18 4.81 2.90
CA GLN A 198 -8.63 3.83 3.87
C GLN A 198 -7.61 2.69 3.99
N VAL A 199 -7.43 2.22 5.22
CA VAL A 199 -6.61 1.05 5.52
C VAL A 199 -7.40 -0.23 5.33
N THR A 200 -6.71 -1.27 4.91
CA THR A 200 -7.23 -2.64 4.78
C THR A 200 -6.30 -3.55 5.54
N LEU A 201 -6.86 -4.40 6.39
CA LEU A 201 -6.10 -5.15 7.38
C LEU A 201 -6.21 -6.66 7.09
N LEU A 202 -5.06 -7.32 7.03
CA LEU A 202 -4.96 -8.74 6.71
C LEU A 202 -3.96 -9.43 7.64
N MET A 203 -4.38 -10.56 8.21
CA MET A 203 -3.54 -11.46 8.97
C MET A 203 -3.59 -12.84 8.31
N PHE A 204 -2.44 -13.46 8.09
CA PHE A 204 -2.36 -14.87 7.70
C PHE A 204 -1.83 -15.68 8.88
N VAL A 205 -2.63 -16.62 9.36
CA VAL A 205 -2.29 -17.49 10.49
C VAL A 205 -1.85 -18.85 9.96
N HIS A 206 -0.56 -19.14 10.09
CA HIS A 206 -0.01 -20.47 9.83
C HIS A 206 0.11 -21.24 11.16
N GLY A 207 -0.52 -22.42 11.21
CA GLY A 207 -0.64 -23.20 12.45
C GLY A 207 0.44 -24.25 12.67
N SER A 208 1.30 -24.49 11.68
CA SER A 208 2.39 -25.46 11.78
C SER A 208 3.72 -24.75 12.05
N PRO A 209 4.66 -25.39 12.77
CA PRO A 209 6.04 -24.91 12.83
C PRO A 209 6.63 -24.73 11.44
N ILE A 210 7.41 -23.66 11.26
CA ILE A 210 8.12 -23.36 10.02
C ILE A 210 9.62 -23.38 10.34
N ASP A 211 10.40 -23.97 9.43
CA ASP A 211 11.85 -23.91 9.48
C ASP A 211 12.32 -22.64 8.78
N ILE A 212 13.17 -21.87 9.47
CA ILE A 212 13.76 -20.64 8.94
C ILE A 212 15.28 -20.70 9.06
N SER A 213 15.96 -20.13 8.07
CA SER A 213 17.40 -19.96 8.08
C SER A 213 17.77 -18.52 7.74
N PHE A 214 18.87 -18.05 8.32
CA PHE A 214 19.38 -16.73 8.00
C PHE A 214 20.18 -16.78 6.70
N ARG A 215 19.73 -16.05 5.69
CA ARG A 215 20.47 -15.86 4.45
C ARG A 215 21.44 -14.71 4.62
N GLU A 216 22.74 -15.01 4.64
CA GLU A 216 23.78 -14.01 4.86
C GLU A 216 23.88 -12.97 3.74
N ASP A 217 23.66 -13.39 2.49
CA ASP A 217 23.65 -12.55 1.31
C ASP A 217 22.47 -11.57 1.30
N GLU A 218 21.29 -12.02 1.74
CA GLU A 218 20.07 -11.21 1.82
C GLU A 218 19.89 -10.50 3.18
N ARG A 219 20.70 -10.87 4.18
CA ARG A 219 20.65 -10.40 5.58
C ARG A 219 19.25 -10.50 6.21
N ARG A 220 18.52 -11.56 5.91
CA ARG A 220 17.16 -11.82 6.42
C ARG A 220 16.92 -13.30 6.63
N PHE A 221 15.90 -13.63 7.41
CA PHE A 221 15.42 -15.00 7.49
C PHE A 221 14.60 -15.33 6.25
N ASP A 222 14.87 -16.48 5.64
CA ASP A 222 13.95 -17.08 4.68
C ASP A 222 13.50 -18.46 5.18
N VAL A 223 12.40 -18.89 4.63
CA VAL A 223 11.74 -20.14 4.98
C VAL A 223 12.36 -21.29 4.19
N GLU A 224 12.78 -22.34 4.88
CA GLU A 224 13.43 -23.51 4.26
C GLU A 224 12.49 -24.71 4.10
N GLY A 225 12.82 -25.63 3.21
CA GLY A 225 12.13 -26.92 3.08
C GLY A 225 10.93 -26.93 2.12
N GLY A 226 10.77 -28.05 1.40
CA GLY A 226 9.73 -28.22 0.38
C GLY A 226 8.29 -28.10 0.90
N TYR A 227 8.07 -28.42 2.18
CA TYR A 227 6.77 -28.29 2.83
C TYR A 227 6.34 -26.83 3.00
N ASN A 228 7.31 -25.93 3.22
CA ASN A 228 7.07 -24.53 3.50
C ASN A 228 6.94 -23.66 2.23
N ILE A 229 7.12 -24.26 1.04
CA ILE A 229 6.82 -23.59 -0.23
C ILE A 229 5.35 -23.16 -0.28
N ARG A 230 4.44 -23.96 0.29
CA ARG A 230 3.01 -23.61 0.35
C ARG A 230 2.77 -22.33 1.15
N TYR A 231 3.46 -22.15 2.28
CA TYR A 231 3.41 -20.92 3.08
C TYR A 231 3.82 -19.70 2.23
N GLN A 232 4.95 -19.80 1.53
CA GLN A 232 5.44 -18.74 0.65
C GLN A 232 4.50 -18.45 -0.55
N MET A 233 3.88 -19.49 -1.12
CA MET A 233 2.89 -19.32 -2.20
C MET A 233 1.66 -18.54 -1.72
N VAL A 234 1.14 -18.85 -0.53
CA VAL A 234 0.01 -18.12 0.05
C VAL A 234 0.40 -16.66 0.30
N LYS A 235 1.52 -16.42 1.00
CA LYS A 235 1.99 -15.07 1.34
C LYS A 235 2.06 -14.14 0.11
N LYS A 236 2.59 -14.64 -1.02
CA LYS A 236 2.71 -13.87 -2.27
C LYS A 236 1.38 -13.53 -2.95
N ARG A 237 0.30 -14.24 -2.63
CA ARG A 237 -1.00 -14.13 -3.34
C ARG A 237 -2.12 -13.60 -2.45
N ILE A 238 -1.99 -13.73 -1.13
CA ILE A 238 -3.10 -13.50 -0.20
C ILE A 238 -3.59 -12.05 -0.17
N ASP A 239 -2.71 -11.08 -0.45
CA ASP A 239 -3.09 -9.67 -0.60
C ASP A 239 -4.20 -9.45 -1.66
N LYS A 240 -4.19 -10.25 -2.73
CA LYS A 240 -5.11 -10.15 -3.86
C LYS A 240 -6.22 -11.20 -3.83
N ALA A 241 -6.30 -12.01 -2.76
CA ALA A 241 -7.24 -13.11 -2.67
C ALA A 241 -8.70 -12.61 -2.75
N ARG A 242 -9.51 -13.38 -3.47
CA ARG A 242 -10.95 -13.16 -3.58
C ARG A 242 -11.77 -14.24 -2.87
N ILE A 243 -12.95 -13.87 -2.42
CA ILE A 243 -13.92 -14.81 -1.86
C ILE A 243 -14.52 -15.64 -3.01
N LYS A 244 -14.49 -16.97 -2.87
CA LYS A 244 -14.85 -17.92 -3.94
C LYS A 244 -16.28 -17.73 -4.45
N THR A 245 -17.23 -17.41 -3.57
CA THR A 245 -18.65 -17.30 -3.90
C THR A 245 -19.03 -15.96 -4.52
N SER A 246 -18.47 -14.85 -4.03
CA SER A 246 -18.84 -13.49 -4.48
C SER A 246 -17.84 -12.88 -5.47
N GLY A 247 -16.62 -13.40 -5.55
CA GLY A 247 -15.54 -12.84 -6.36
C GLY A 247 -14.99 -11.50 -5.83
N GLU A 248 -15.48 -11.03 -4.68
CA GLU A 248 -15.01 -9.78 -4.06
C GLU A 248 -13.62 -9.97 -3.44
N ARG A 249 -12.83 -8.89 -3.38
CA ARG A 249 -11.51 -8.92 -2.71
C ARG A 249 -11.70 -9.16 -1.22
N LEU A 250 -10.92 -10.07 -0.63
CA LEU A 250 -11.02 -10.44 0.79
C LEU A 250 -10.86 -9.25 1.73
N VAL A 251 -9.91 -8.35 1.46
CA VAL A 251 -9.67 -7.21 2.35
C VAL A 251 -10.67 -6.09 2.10
N SER A 252 -11.23 -5.53 3.16
CA SER A 252 -12.18 -4.41 3.11
C SER A 252 -11.87 -3.37 4.20
N PRO A 253 -12.12 -2.07 3.97
CA PRO A 253 -12.04 -1.05 5.02
C PRO A 253 -12.88 -1.42 6.25
N ASN A 254 -12.46 -0.93 7.41
CA ASN A 254 -13.13 -1.13 8.71
C ASN A 254 -13.26 -2.59 9.16
N THR A 255 -12.57 -3.52 8.49
CA THR A 255 -12.57 -4.94 8.83
C THR A 255 -11.17 -5.47 8.97
N ILE A 256 -11.01 -6.47 9.83
CA ILE A 256 -9.82 -7.31 9.92
C ILE A 256 -10.14 -8.61 9.18
N ALA A 257 -9.39 -8.91 8.13
CA ALA A 257 -9.44 -10.21 7.47
C ALA A 257 -8.38 -11.14 8.07
N ILE A 258 -8.78 -12.31 8.55
CA ILE A 258 -7.88 -13.33 9.07
C ILE A 258 -8.01 -14.58 8.21
N VAL A 259 -6.90 -15.01 7.62
CA VAL A 259 -6.80 -16.18 6.74
C VAL A 259 -6.15 -17.33 7.48
N PHE A 260 -6.71 -18.52 7.35
CA PHE A 260 -6.22 -19.72 8.01
C PHE A 260 -6.58 -20.98 7.20
N GLN A 261 -6.05 -22.11 7.63
CA GLN A 261 -6.34 -23.41 7.04
C GLN A 261 -6.58 -24.46 8.13
N GLY A 262 -7.65 -25.24 7.97
CA GLY A 262 -8.03 -26.31 8.90
C GLY A 262 -8.93 -25.84 10.04
N SER A 263 -9.72 -26.79 10.57
CA SER A 263 -10.75 -26.53 11.60
C SER A 263 -10.18 -26.16 12.97
N VAL A 264 -9.00 -26.66 13.32
CA VAL A 264 -8.36 -26.37 14.61
C VAL A 264 -8.04 -24.87 14.73
N LEU A 265 -7.46 -24.27 13.68
CA LEU A 265 -7.20 -22.83 13.66
C LEU A 265 -8.48 -22.01 13.61
N GLU A 266 -9.51 -22.50 12.92
CA GLU A 266 -10.81 -21.83 12.88
C GLU A 266 -11.42 -21.69 14.27
N GLU A 267 -11.42 -22.76 15.06
CA GLU A 267 -11.93 -22.75 16.44
C GLU A 267 -11.11 -21.79 17.32
N GLU A 268 -9.77 -21.84 17.20
CA GLU A 268 -8.87 -20.95 17.93
C GLU A 268 -9.12 -19.48 17.60
N ILE A 269 -9.17 -19.14 16.31
CA ILE A 269 -9.41 -17.77 15.83
C ILE A 269 -10.79 -17.28 16.26
N THR A 270 -11.81 -18.13 16.20
CA THR A 270 -13.17 -17.78 16.66
C THR A 270 -13.19 -17.43 18.14
N LYS A 271 -12.48 -18.21 18.96
CA LYS A 271 -12.33 -17.94 20.39
C LYS A 271 -11.61 -16.63 20.67
N LEU A 272 -10.50 -16.37 19.97
CA LEU A 272 -9.73 -15.13 20.11
C LEU A 272 -10.57 -13.92 19.69
N LEU A 273 -11.25 -13.99 18.54
CA LEU A 273 -12.14 -12.92 18.09
C LEU A 273 -13.28 -12.66 19.09
N SER A 274 -13.83 -13.69 19.70
CA SER A 274 -14.86 -13.55 20.74
C SER A 274 -14.34 -12.81 21.98
N GLN A 275 -13.10 -13.09 22.40
CA GLN A 275 -12.45 -12.36 23.50
C GLN A 275 -12.21 -10.90 23.14
N VAL A 276 -11.70 -10.64 21.94
CA VAL A 276 -11.44 -9.28 21.43
C VAL A 276 -12.74 -8.49 21.22
N ALA A 277 -13.83 -9.16 20.85
CA ALA A 277 -15.17 -8.56 20.77
C ALA A 277 -15.72 -8.20 22.16
N ALA A 278 -15.53 -9.07 23.16
CA ALA A 278 -15.92 -8.81 24.54
C ALA A 278 -15.15 -7.61 25.15
N GLU A 279 -13.93 -7.36 24.70
CA GLU A 279 -13.14 -6.16 25.04
C GLU A 279 -13.54 -4.91 24.23
N GLY A 280 -14.51 -5.03 23.33
CA GLY A 280 -15.08 -3.91 22.58
C GLY A 280 -14.30 -3.49 21.35
N TYR A 281 -13.34 -4.28 20.86
CA TYR A 281 -12.55 -3.89 19.66
C TYR A 281 -13.25 -4.22 18.34
N VAL A 282 -13.98 -5.33 18.27
CA VAL A 282 -14.68 -5.80 17.06
C VAL A 282 -16.13 -6.17 17.38
N LYS A 283 -16.99 -6.20 16.36
CA LYS A 283 -18.37 -6.71 16.49
C LYS A 283 -18.36 -8.22 16.77
N THR A 284 -19.45 -8.72 17.35
CA THR A 284 -19.63 -10.15 17.67
C THR A 284 -19.98 -11.02 16.46
N ASP A 285 -20.46 -10.40 15.37
CA ASP A 285 -20.88 -11.11 14.17
C ASP A 285 -19.70 -11.26 13.19
N PHE A 286 -19.16 -12.47 13.11
CA PHE A 286 -18.02 -12.80 12.26
C PHE A 286 -18.46 -13.42 10.93
N SER A 287 -17.92 -12.91 9.81
CA SER A 287 -18.25 -13.41 8.47
C SER A 287 -17.19 -14.40 7.97
N PHE A 288 -17.51 -15.69 7.97
CA PHE A 288 -16.64 -16.75 7.45
C PHE A 288 -16.84 -16.95 5.95
N SER A 289 -15.74 -17.22 5.24
CA SER A 289 -15.73 -17.40 3.78
C SER A 289 -14.65 -18.37 3.33
N THR A 290 -14.86 -18.96 2.15
CA THR A 290 -13.83 -19.74 1.44
C THR A 290 -13.19 -18.88 0.38
N LEU A 291 -11.87 -18.93 0.28
CA LEU A 291 -11.11 -18.17 -0.72
C LEU A 291 -11.00 -18.94 -2.04
N GLU A 292 -10.72 -18.20 -3.11
CA GLU A 292 -10.33 -18.80 -4.38
C GLU A 292 -9.08 -19.69 -4.23
N GLU A 293 -8.98 -20.72 -5.06
CA GLU A 293 -7.86 -21.64 -5.01
C GLU A 293 -6.58 -20.96 -5.51
N ILE A 294 -5.53 -21.07 -4.70
CA ILE A 294 -4.18 -20.67 -5.10
C ILE A 294 -3.50 -21.92 -5.63
N LYS A 295 -2.80 -21.83 -6.75
CA LYS A 295 -2.11 -22.99 -7.35
C LYS A 295 -1.22 -23.68 -6.30
N GLY A 296 -1.52 -24.94 -5.99
CA GLY A 296 -0.79 -25.74 -4.99
C GLY A 296 -1.27 -25.60 -3.54
N VAL A 297 -2.34 -24.83 -3.29
CA VAL A 297 -2.96 -24.64 -1.96
C VAL A 297 -4.48 -24.64 -2.09
N SER A 298 -5.13 -25.62 -1.47
CA SER A 298 -6.59 -25.72 -1.38
C SER A 298 -7.08 -25.33 0.02
N ASP A 299 -8.40 -25.12 0.13
CA ASP A 299 -9.13 -25.02 1.41
C ASP A 299 -8.70 -23.86 2.32
N LEU A 300 -8.25 -22.75 1.73
CA LEU A 300 -8.05 -21.51 2.47
C LEU A 300 -9.41 -20.95 2.89
N ARG A 301 -9.54 -20.75 4.20
CA ARG A 301 -10.69 -20.09 4.81
C ARG A 301 -10.27 -18.73 5.32
N ALA A 302 -11.25 -17.84 5.42
CA ALA A 302 -11.05 -16.55 6.02
C ALA A 302 -12.24 -16.14 6.87
N VAL A 303 -11.97 -15.33 7.88
CA VAL A 303 -12.99 -14.63 8.66
C VAL A 303 -12.77 -13.13 8.52
N ARG A 304 -13.85 -12.38 8.34
CA ARG A 304 -13.86 -10.93 8.52
C ARG A 304 -14.52 -10.58 9.84
N ALA A 305 -13.83 -9.78 10.63
CA ALA A 305 -14.38 -9.14 11.82
C ALA A 305 -14.46 -7.63 11.59
N GLU A 306 -15.64 -7.05 11.78
CA GLU A 306 -15.83 -5.60 11.66
C GLU A 306 -15.33 -4.90 12.93
N VAL A 307 -14.53 -3.84 12.77
CA VAL A 307 -13.97 -3.07 13.88
C VAL A 307 -15.01 -2.07 14.40
N LEU A 308 -15.14 -1.98 15.72
CA LEU A 308 -15.96 -0.96 16.37
C LEU A 308 -15.21 0.38 16.37
N LEU A 309 -15.59 1.31 15.51
CA LEU A 309 -14.85 2.57 15.29
C LEU A 309 -15.10 3.63 16.38
N ASP A 310 -16.29 3.64 16.98
CA ASP A 310 -16.78 4.74 17.81
C ASP A 310 -16.47 4.62 19.31
N GLN A 311 -15.81 3.53 19.74
CA GLN A 311 -15.45 3.38 21.15
C GLN A 311 -14.16 4.14 21.48
N ILE A 312 -14.28 5.05 22.45
CA ILE A 312 -13.17 5.81 23.04
C ILE A 312 -12.36 4.83 23.89
N GLU A 313 -11.05 4.74 23.63
CA GLU A 313 -10.13 4.11 24.57
C GLU A 313 -10.17 4.92 25.88
N THR A 314 -10.88 4.42 26.89
CA THR A 314 -10.60 4.80 28.27
C THR A 314 -9.23 4.22 28.60
N LEU A 315 -8.20 5.05 28.46
CA LEU A 315 -6.91 4.83 29.09
C LEU A 315 -7.14 4.77 30.61
N THR A 316 -7.14 3.57 31.18
CA THR A 316 -6.96 3.35 32.62
C THR A 316 -5.50 3.12 32.93
#